data_AF-A9V5J4-F1
#
_entry.id   AF-A9V5J4-F1
#
_cell.length_a   1.000
_cell.length_b   1.000
_cell.length_c   1.000
_cell.angle_alpha   90.00
_cell.angle_beta   90.00
_cell.angle_gamma   90.00
#
_symmetry.space_group_name_H-M   'P 1'
#
loop_
_entity.id
_entity.type
_entity.pdbx_description
1 polymer ?
#
loop_
_entity_poly.entity_id
_entity_poly.type
_entity_poly.pdbx_seq_one_letter_code
_entity_poly.pdbx_strand_id
1 'polypeptide(L)'
;MAKALLLPRLAVCQQQQVIPRGHVAEVYDVVVVGAGIVGLATAREISKRYPNKTICVIEKEGEVAGHQTNHNSGVIHAGMYYEPGSVMAKCCVRGADLMYEYCGQNNLPHRRCGKMIVASTPDQDHWVKTLYERGNQNGVKGLEILNSQQIQEREPAVRGSSALWSPNTGIVDFAAVARHMAKELLATGRHDIRLRFQVTDFKVDAATNVVEVIGVEPGQKGPTKRVRGRNVITCAGLHADTVASRGGGRANPKVVPFRGSYWQLKSEYKDMVTCNVYPVPSGGGIPVGVHFTPTVNEQRGEGIIVGPGACIAFDREGYNFFDLSLRDLFDITTNIGFWRFAISNLSLSLGEMYRDLNKRAFMNEARKLIPTITDDMVEESFAGVMVQVFESDGKASKDFIFERNCLSGTTLHVRSAPSPACTSSMAIAEYVADTAAQDFGW
;
A
#
# COMPACT_ATOMS: atom_id res chain seq x y z
N MET A 1 39.90 17.66 36.63
CA MET A 1 38.58 17.35 37.22
C MET A 1 37.53 18.23 36.57
N ALA A 2 36.75 17.70 35.63
CA ALA A 2 35.45 18.24 35.22
C ALA A 2 34.73 17.12 34.45
N LYS A 3 33.76 16.48 35.12
CA LYS A 3 32.93 15.40 34.57
C LYS A 3 31.84 16.03 33.69
N ALA A 4 31.78 15.61 32.43
CA ALA A 4 30.64 15.87 31.55
C ALA A 4 29.43 15.07 32.06
N LEU A 5 28.34 15.78 32.38
CA LEU A 5 27.04 15.21 32.70
C LEU A 5 26.36 14.74 31.40
N LEU A 6 26.35 13.43 31.19
CA LEU A 6 25.48 12.75 30.23
C LEU A 6 24.07 12.66 30.84
N LEU A 7 23.13 13.40 30.26
CA LEU A 7 21.69 13.23 30.51
C LEU A 7 21.22 11.88 29.92
N PRO A 8 20.45 11.07 30.66
CA PRO A 8 19.98 9.78 30.16
C PRO A 8 18.86 9.98 29.13
N ARG A 9 19.01 9.34 27.96
CA ARG A 9 17.93 9.15 26.99
C ARG A 9 16.80 8.39 27.66
N LEU A 10 15.63 9.02 27.79
CA LEU A 10 14.39 8.36 28.21
C LEU A 10 14.04 7.29 27.17
N ALA A 11 14.19 6.03 27.56
CA ALA A 11 13.69 4.89 26.82
C ALA A 11 12.16 4.91 26.88
N VAL A 12 11.51 5.26 25.77
CA VAL A 12 10.07 5.05 25.60
C VAL A 12 9.86 3.53 25.53
N CYS A 13 9.27 2.98 26.58
CA CYS A 13 8.88 1.58 26.66
C CYS A 13 7.75 1.34 25.65
N GLN A 14 8.07 0.81 24.47
CA GLN A 14 7.07 0.28 23.54
C GLN A 14 6.40 -0.92 24.22
N GLN A 15 5.14 -0.77 24.63
CA GLN A 15 4.33 -1.89 25.06
C GLN A 15 4.19 -2.88 23.88
N GLN A 16 4.86 -4.02 23.98
CA GLN A 16 4.62 -5.15 23.08
C GLN A 16 3.14 -5.53 23.18
N GLN A 17 2.39 -5.34 22.10
CA GLN A 17 1.02 -5.83 22.02
C GLN A 17 1.04 -7.36 22.05
N VAL A 18 0.78 -7.94 23.22
CA VAL A 18 0.57 -9.38 23.37
C VAL A 18 -0.81 -9.68 22.82
N ILE A 19 -0.85 -10.19 21.59
CA ILE A 19 -2.06 -10.69 20.97
C ILE A 19 -2.47 -12.01 21.68
N PRO A 20 -3.71 -12.15 22.20
CA PRO A 20 -4.15 -13.39 22.83
C PRO A 20 -4.15 -14.56 21.84
N ARG A 21 -3.63 -15.73 22.24
CA ARG A 21 -3.66 -16.95 21.40
C ARG A 21 -5.09 -17.51 21.35
N GLY A 22 -5.68 -17.53 20.16
CA GLY A 22 -6.98 -18.17 19.90
C GLY A 22 -6.91 -19.71 19.90
N HIS A 23 -8.06 -20.37 19.73
CA HIS A 23 -8.15 -21.82 19.62
C HIS A 23 -7.32 -22.34 18.43
N VAL A 24 -6.42 -23.29 18.66
CA VAL A 24 -5.57 -23.88 17.61
C VAL A 24 -6.30 -25.07 16.99
N ALA A 25 -6.91 -24.85 15.83
CA ALA A 25 -7.42 -25.94 15.01
C ALA A 25 -6.26 -26.78 14.45
N GLU A 26 -6.45 -28.10 14.36
CA GLU A 26 -5.48 -28.99 13.72
C GLU A 26 -5.37 -28.71 12.20
N VAL A 27 -6.50 -28.33 11.58
CA VAL A 27 -6.61 -27.90 10.19
C VAL A 27 -7.62 -26.74 10.13
N TYR A 28 -7.22 -25.61 9.55
CA TYR A 28 -8.11 -24.47 9.30
C TYR A 28 -8.86 -24.63 7.98
N ASP A 29 -10.04 -24.03 7.85
CA ASP A 29 -10.76 -24.00 6.57
C ASP A 29 -10.05 -23.10 5.55
N VAL A 30 -9.47 -21.99 6.03
CA VAL A 30 -8.71 -21.04 5.21
C VAL A 30 -7.45 -20.58 5.93
N VAL A 31 -6.31 -20.63 5.25
CA VAL A 31 -5.07 -19.99 5.67
C VAL A 31 -4.82 -18.76 4.79
N VAL A 32 -4.69 -17.59 5.41
CA VAL A 32 -4.36 -16.35 4.72
C VAL A 32 -2.90 -15.99 4.97
N VAL A 33 -2.11 -15.88 3.91
CA VAL A 33 -0.67 -15.55 3.99
C VAL A 33 -0.47 -14.05 3.80
N GLY A 34 -0.02 -13.37 4.86
CA GLY A 34 0.20 -11.92 4.93
C GLY A 34 -0.87 -11.22 5.77
N ALA A 35 -0.46 -10.53 6.84
CA ALA A 35 -1.30 -9.72 7.70
C ALA A 35 -1.14 -8.21 7.42
N GLY A 36 -0.91 -7.84 6.16
CA GLY A 36 -1.20 -6.50 5.66
C GLY A 36 -2.72 -6.27 5.56
N ILE A 37 -3.12 -5.03 5.26
CA ILE A 37 -4.55 -4.66 5.22
C ILE A 37 -5.38 -5.50 4.23
N VAL A 38 -4.82 -5.90 3.09
CA VAL A 38 -5.52 -6.75 2.10
C VAL A 38 -5.78 -8.15 2.67
N GLY A 39 -4.79 -8.76 3.32
CA GLY A 39 -4.94 -10.10 3.91
C GLY A 39 -5.90 -10.10 5.10
N LEU A 40 -5.82 -9.08 5.96
CA LEU A 40 -6.74 -8.94 7.10
C LEU A 40 -8.17 -8.63 6.65
N ALA A 41 -8.35 -7.76 5.66
CA ALA A 41 -9.66 -7.50 5.08
C ALA A 41 -10.25 -8.77 4.44
N THR A 42 -9.42 -9.57 3.74
CA THR A 42 -9.81 -10.85 3.16
C THR A 42 -10.27 -11.84 4.24
N ALA A 43 -9.48 -12.04 5.29
CA ALA A 43 -9.86 -12.91 6.41
C ALA A 43 -11.16 -12.44 7.07
N ARG A 44 -11.31 -11.13 7.28
CA ARG A 44 -12.52 -10.53 7.86
C ARG A 44 -13.76 -10.75 6.98
N GLU A 45 -13.65 -10.53 5.68
CA GLU A 45 -14.77 -10.70 4.76
C GLU A 45 -15.22 -12.16 4.68
N ILE A 46 -14.27 -13.10 4.67
CA ILE A 46 -14.58 -14.55 4.71
C ILE A 46 -15.26 -14.91 6.02
N SER A 47 -14.74 -14.43 7.16
CA SER A 47 -15.34 -14.66 8.48
C SER A 47 -16.79 -14.19 8.53
N LYS A 48 -17.07 -12.99 7.99
CA LYS A 48 -18.41 -12.41 7.94
C LYS A 48 -19.37 -13.23 7.07
N ARG A 49 -18.94 -13.67 5.89
CA ARG A 49 -19.79 -14.43 4.94
C ARG A 49 -19.97 -15.89 5.34
N TYR A 50 -18.97 -16.48 5.97
CA TYR A 50 -18.93 -17.90 6.32
C TYR A 50 -18.60 -18.07 7.81
N PRO A 51 -19.56 -17.77 8.71
CA PRO A 51 -19.32 -17.70 10.17
C PRO A 51 -18.87 -19.03 10.80
N ASN A 52 -19.03 -20.14 10.08
CA ASN A 52 -18.62 -21.47 10.52
C ASN A 52 -17.19 -21.84 10.09
N LYS A 53 -16.54 -21.06 9.20
CA LYS A 53 -15.18 -21.34 8.74
C LYS A 53 -14.14 -20.83 9.74
N THR A 54 -13.15 -21.67 10.02
CA THR A 54 -11.96 -21.32 10.80
C THR A 54 -10.88 -20.72 9.90
N ILE A 55 -10.22 -19.66 10.38
CA ILE A 55 -9.26 -18.89 9.58
C ILE A 55 -7.98 -18.71 10.38
N CYS A 56 -6.83 -18.94 9.74
CA CYS A 56 -5.53 -18.61 10.28
C CYS A 56 -4.83 -17.60 9.37
N VAL A 57 -4.53 -16.42 9.89
CA VAL A 57 -3.68 -15.44 9.20
C VAL A 57 -2.24 -15.66 9.65
N ILE A 58 -1.30 -15.76 8.72
CA ILE A 58 0.13 -15.91 9.04
C ILE A 58 0.93 -14.72 8.51
N GLU A 59 1.87 -14.24 9.29
CA GLU A 59 2.65 -13.03 9.02
C GLU A 59 4.10 -13.22 9.40
N LYS A 60 5.03 -12.79 8.54
CA LYS A 60 6.47 -12.91 8.81
C LYS A 60 6.90 -11.95 9.90
N GLU A 61 6.28 -10.78 9.99
CA GLU A 61 6.63 -9.76 10.96
C GLU A 61 6.18 -10.08 12.38
N GLY A 62 6.78 -9.36 13.33
CA GLY A 62 6.44 -9.43 14.76
C GLY A 62 5.13 -8.70 15.12
N GLU A 63 4.50 -8.05 14.15
CA GLU A 63 3.25 -7.32 14.25
C GLU A 63 2.49 -7.34 12.92
N VAL A 64 1.20 -7.02 12.93
CA VAL A 64 0.42 -6.86 11.70
C VAL A 64 0.73 -5.52 11.03
N ALA A 65 0.51 -5.44 9.72
CA ALA A 65 0.68 -4.21 8.93
C ALA A 65 2.09 -3.59 8.91
N GLY A 66 3.15 -4.33 9.28
CA GLY A 66 4.52 -3.80 9.41
C GLY A 66 5.18 -3.24 8.14
N HIS A 67 4.63 -3.50 6.95
CA HIS A 67 5.21 -3.04 5.68
C HIS A 67 4.34 -1.99 4.97
N GLN A 68 3.93 -2.24 3.72
CA GLN A 68 3.27 -1.27 2.84
C GLN A 68 2.02 -0.62 3.47
N THR A 69 1.33 -1.33 4.36
CA THR A 69 0.16 -0.82 5.09
C THR A 69 0.49 0.27 6.12
N ASN A 70 1.66 0.24 6.76
CA ASN A 70 2.11 1.32 7.67
C ASN A 70 2.98 2.38 6.97
N HIS A 71 3.61 2.01 5.86
CA HIS A 71 4.53 2.83 5.08
C HIS A 71 3.88 3.41 3.81
N ASN A 72 2.87 4.25 3.98
CA ASN A 72 2.17 4.94 2.90
C ASN A 72 1.66 6.32 3.34
N SER A 73 1.11 7.08 2.41
CA SER A 73 0.62 8.44 2.62
C SER A 73 -0.71 8.53 3.39
N GLY A 74 -1.40 7.41 3.63
CA GLY A 74 -2.68 7.39 4.33
C GLY A 74 -3.87 7.88 3.48
N VAL A 75 -3.72 8.06 2.16
CA VAL A 75 -4.79 8.62 1.34
C VAL A 75 -5.90 7.61 1.04
N ILE A 76 -7.15 8.00 1.29
CA ILE A 76 -8.35 7.36 0.75
C ILE A 76 -8.59 7.93 -0.65
N HIS A 77 -8.18 7.20 -1.68
CA HIS A 77 -8.29 7.62 -3.07
C HIS A 77 -9.74 7.54 -3.59
N ALA A 78 -10.19 8.58 -4.28
CA ALA A 78 -11.55 8.62 -4.81
C ALA A 78 -11.72 7.96 -6.20
N GLY A 79 -10.64 7.63 -6.93
CA GLY A 79 -10.73 6.77 -8.12
C GLY A 79 -10.50 7.40 -9.50
N MET A 80 -9.96 8.61 -9.62
CA MET A 80 -9.84 9.31 -10.93
C MET A 80 -8.66 8.91 -11.82
N TYR A 81 -7.67 8.16 -11.31
CA TYR A 81 -6.47 7.83 -12.09
C TYR A 81 -6.61 6.53 -12.91
N TYR A 82 -7.48 5.62 -12.48
CA TYR A 82 -7.48 4.22 -12.93
C TYR A 82 -8.27 4.02 -14.21
N GLU A 83 -7.84 3.03 -15.01
CA GLU A 83 -8.47 2.69 -16.29
C GLU A 83 -9.96 2.36 -16.08
N PRO A 84 -10.88 3.05 -16.80
CA PRO A 84 -12.30 2.78 -16.69
C PRO A 84 -12.66 1.32 -16.96
N GLY A 85 -13.57 0.78 -16.14
CA GLY A 85 -14.02 -0.62 -16.22
C GLY A 85 -13.10 -1.66 -15.56
N SER A 86 -11.86 -1.30 -15.22
CA SER A 86 -10.92 -2.17 -14.49
C SER A 86 -11.43 -2.56 -13.11
N VAL A 87 -10.95 -3.69 -12.58
CA VAL A 87 -11.24 -4.10 -11.20
C VAL A 87 -10.70 -3.07 -10.23
N MET A 88 -9.49 -2.55 -10.46
CA MET A 88 -8.86 -1.49 -9.69
C MET A 88 -9.73 -0.23 -9.58
N ALA A 89 -10.28 0.27 -10.70
CA ALA A 89 -11.17 1.44 -10.70
C ALA A 89 -12.43 1.19 -9.86
N LYS A 90 -13.10 0.06 -10.09
CA LYS A 90 -14.33 -0.32 -9.37
C LYS A 90 -14.08 -0.49 -7.87
N CYS A 91 -13.03 -1.23 -7.52
CA CYS A 91 -12.64 -1.45 -6.12
C CYS A 91 -12.17 -0.17 -5.44
N CYS A 92 -11.58 0.79 -6.15
CA CYS A 92 -11.19 2.06 -5.54
C CYS A 92 -12.41 2.88 -5.10
N VAL A 93 -13.40 3.03 -5.98
CA VAL A 93 -14.62 3.80 -5.68
C VAL A 93 -15.42 3.11 -4.57
N ARG A 94 -15.67 1.80 -4.71
CA ARG A 94 -16.34 0.99 -3.69
C ARG A 94 -15.58 0.96 -2.36
N GLY A 95 -14.26 0.81 -2.44
CA GLY A 95 -13.38 0.72 -1.29
C GLY A 95 -13.30 2.02 -0.49
N ALA A 96 -13.33 3.17 -1.16
CA ALA A 96 -13.39 4.46 -0.47
C ALA A 96 -14.65 4.57 0.42
N ASP A 97 -15.82 4.22 -0.12
CA ASP A 97 -17.08 4.23 0.63
C ASP A 97 -17.02 3.27 1.84
N LEU A 98 -16.57 2.03 1.61
CA LEU A 98 -16.39 1.02 2.67
C LEU A 98 -15.40 1.47 3.75
N MET A 99 -14.29 2.10 3.35
CA MET A 99 -13.28 2.59 4.28
C MET A 99 -13.83 3.69 5.18
N TYR A 100 -14.55 4.67 4.61
CA TYR A 100 -15.20 5.71 5.41
C TYR A 100 -16.24 5.14 6.37
N GLU A 101 -17.09 4.22 5.89
CA GLU A 101 -18.10 3.57 6.73
C GLU A 101 -17.46 2.83 7.90
N TYR A 102 -16.46 1.99 7.61
CA TYR A 102 -15.77 1.21 8.63
C TYR A 102 -15.03 2.09 9.64
N CYS A 103 -14.34 3.15 9.18
CA CYS A 103 -13.64 4.05 10.09
C CYS A 103 -14.63 4.85 10.96
N GLY A 104 -15.76 5.28 10.40
CA GLY A 104 -16.82 5.96 11.15
C GLY A 104 -17.47 5.07 12.21
N GLN A 105 -17.83 3.84 11.86
CA GLN A 105 -18.44 2.88 12.79
C GLN A 105 -17.52 2.51 13.96
N ASN A 106 -16.21 2.45 13.70
CA ASN A 106 -15.21 1.99 14.68
C ASN A 106 -14.39 3.13 15.32
N ASN A 107 -14.75 4.38 15.06
CA ASN A 107 -14.05 5.58 15.56
C ASN A 107 -12.54 5.57 15.26
N LEU A 108 -12.15 5.17 14.05
CA LEU A 108 -10.75 5.13 13.62
C LEU A 108 -10.31 6.48 13.05
N PRO A 109 -9.02 6.88 13.16
CA PRO A 109 -8.54 8.16 12.66
C PRO A 109 -8.71 8.28 11.14
N HIS A 110 -9.61 9.17 10.70
CA HIS A 110 -9.84 9.46 9.29
C HIS A 110 -10.43 10.86 9.10
N ARG A 111 -10.27 11.43 7.90
CA ARG A 111 -10.81 12.75 7.55
C ARG A 111 -11.07 12.86 6.05
N ARG A 112 -12.25 13.34 5.66
CA ARG A 112 -12.58 13.65 4.27
C ARG A 112 -12.18 15.10 3.95
N CYS A 113 -10.88 15.32 3.75
CA CYS A 113 -10.31 16.67 3.53
C CYS A 113 -10.28 17.11 2.06
N GLY A 114 -10.65 16.24 1.13
CA GLY A 114 -10.61 16.51 -0.30
C GLY A 114 -9.20 16.42 -0.90
N LYS A 115 -9.13 16.59 -2.22
CA LYS A 115 -7.89 16.59 -2.99
C LYS A 115 -7.96 17.55 -4.16
N MET A 116 -6.88 18.29 -4.36
CA MET A 116 -6.63 19.14 -5.52
C MET A 116 -5.50 18.54 -6.36
N ILE A 117 -5.77 18.23 -7.63
CA ILE A 117 -4.75 17.79 -8.60
C ILE A 117 -4.47 18.96 -9.54
N VAL A 118 -3.29 19.56 -9.39
CA VAL A 118 -2.94 20.87 -9.93
C VAL A 118 -2.11 20.72 -11.19
N ALA A 119 -2.53 21.40 -12.25
CA ALA A 119 -1.71 21.73 -13.40
C ALA A 119 -0.92 23.00 -13.06
N SER A 120 0.40 22.89 -12.87
CA SER A 120 1.24 24.04 -12.51
C SER A 120 1.34 25.07 -13.63
N THR A 121 1.21 24.62 -14.88
CA THR A 121 1.36 25.43 -16.10
C THR A 121 0.22 25.15 -17.09
N PRO A 122 -0.11 26.08 -18.00
CA PRO A 122 -1.24 25.91 -18.94
C PRO A 122 -1.11 24.69 -19.88
N ASP A 123 0.10 24.28 -20.25
CA ASP A 123 0.33 23.09 -21.08
C ASP A 123 -0.12 21.80 -20.38
N GLN A 124 -0.29 21.80 -19.06
CA GLN A 124 -0.73 20.67 -18.26
C GLN A 124 -2.26 20.59 -18.09
N ASP A 125 -3.02 21.61 -18.50
CA ASP A 125 -4.48 21.70 -18.27
C ASP A 125 -5.26 20.54 -18.93
N HIS A 126 -4.72 19.97 -20.02
CA HIS A 126 -5.31 18.81 -20.68
C HIS A 126 -5.38 17.57 -19.76
N TRP A 127 -4.44 17.42 -18.82
CA TRP A 127 -4.46 16.32 -17.85
C TRP A 127 -5.59 16.48 -16.84
N VAL A 128 -5.89 17.71 -16.40
CA VAL A 128 -7.02 18.00 -15.51
C VAL A 128 -8.33 17.56 -16.18
N LYS A 129 -8.52 17.92 -17.45
CA LYS A 129 -9.69 17.49 -18.23
C LYS A 129 -9.76 15.97 -18.38
N THR A 130 -8.64 15.33 -18.70
CA THR A 130 -8.55 13.85 -18.83
C THR A 130 -8.95 13.14 -17.53
N LEU A 131 -8.46 13.61 -16.38
CA LEU A 131 -8.78 13.05 -15.07
C LEU A 131 -10.23 13.31 -14.67
N TYR A 132 -10.80 14.48 -15.03
CA TYR A 132 -12.21 14.79 -14.82
C TYR A 132 -13.11 13.81 -15.58
N GLU A 133 -12.86 13.61 -16.88
CA GLU A 133 -13.62 12.68 -17.72
C GLU A 133 -13.50 11.24 -17.22
N ARG A 134 -12.27 10.80 -16.92
CA ARG A 134 -12.01 9.45 -16.38
C ARG A 134 -12.67 9.25 -15.02
N GLY A 135 -12.58 10.23 -14.13
CA GLY A 135 -13.23 10.18 -12.82
C GLY A 135 -14.75 10.05 -12.94
N ASN A 136 -15.37 10.80 -13.85
CA ASN A 136 -16.81 10.68 -14.11
C ASN A 136 -17.18 9.29 -14.67
N GLN A 137 -16.39 8.74 -15.60
CA GLN A 137 -16.59 7.38 -16.11
C GLN A 137 -16.45 6.31 -15.01
N ASN A 138 -15.57 6.54 -14.04
CA ASN A 138 -15.40 5.65 -12.89
C ASN A 138 -16.50 5.83 -11.83
N GLY A 139 -17.38 6.83 -11.96
CA GLY A 139 -18.44 7.12 -11.00
C GLY A 139 -17.99 7.92 -9.77
N VAL A 140 -16.87 8.64 -9.88
CA VAL A 140 -16.39 9.53 -8.81
C VAL A 140 -17.32 10.74 -8.67
N LYS A 141 -17.88 10.93 -7.47
CA LYS A 141 -18.89 11.97 -7.21
C LYS A 141 -18.24 13.31 -6.85
N GLY A 142 -18.85 14.40 -7.34
CA GLY A 142 -18.55 15.77 -6.91
C GLY A 142 -17.26 16.36 -7.47
N LEU A 143 -16.75 15.84 -8.59
CA LEU A 143 -15.56 16.41 -9.24
C LEU A 143 -15.85 17.80 -9.79
N GLU A 144 -14.90 18.72 -9.63
CA GLU A 144 -14.97 20.08 -10.17
C GLU A 144 -13.64 20.45 -10.83
N ILE A 145 -13.67 21.15 -11.96
CA ILE A 145 -12.48 21.79 -12.52
C ILE A 145 -12.41 23.21 -11.95
N LEU A 146 -11.28 23.55 -11.36
CA LEU A 146 -10.99 24.85 -10.77
C LEU A 146 -10.06 25.64 -11.68
N ASN A 147 -10.30 26.94 -11.78
CA ASN A 147 -9.34 27.90 -12.35
C ASN A 147 -8.33 28.40 -11.29
N SER A 148 -7.32 29.14 -11.73
CA SER A 148 -6.26 29.67 -10.86
C SER A 148 -6.76 30.49 -9.66
N GLN A 149 -7.82 31.30 -9.84
CA GLN A 149 -8.40 32.08 -8.75
C GLN A 149 -9.06 31.18 -7.70
N GLN A 150 -9.87 30.22 -8.14
CA GLN A 150 -10.55 29.26 -7.25
C GLN A 150 -9.55 28.36 -6.50
N ILE A 151 -8.40 28.05 -7.11
CA ILE A 151 -7.30 27.35 -6.43
C ILE A 151 -6.82 28.18 -5.23
N GLN A 152 -6.50 29.45 -5.45
CA GLN A 152 -5.98 30.35 -4.40
C GLN A 152 -7.01 30.67 -3.32
N GLU A 153 -8.28 30.77 -3.68
CA GLU A 153 -9.37 30.97 -2.73
C GLU A 153 -9.53 29.77 -1.78
N ARG A 154 -9.33 28.54 -2.28
CA ARG A 154 -9.43 27.31 -1.48
C ARG A 154 -8.15 27.01 -0.69
N GLU A 155 -6.99 27.16 -1.32
CA GLU A 155 -5.68 26.85 -0.74
C GLU A 155 -4.69 27.99 -1.05
N PRO A 156 -4.60 29.03 -0.20
CA PRO A 156 -3.83 30.26 -0.48
C PRO A 156 -2.34 30.07 -0.74
N ALA A 157 -1.76 28.96 -0.30
CA ALA A 157 -0.36 28.60 -0.53
C ALA A 157 -0.12 27.98 -1.93
N VAL A 158 -1.17 27.45 -2.56
CA VAL A 158 -1.07 26.67 -3.80
C VAL A 158 -1.11 27.58 -5.04
N ARG A 159 -0.34 27.24 -6.06
CA ARG A 159 -0.32 27.92 -7.36
C ARG A 159 -0.48 26.91 -8.50
N GLY A 160 -1.23 27.31 -9.53
CA GLY A 160 -1.44 26.53 -10.76
C GLY A 160 -2.32 27.25 -11.77
N SER A 161 -2.35 26.74 -13.01
CA SER A 161 -3.20 27.19 -14.11
C SER A 161 -4.65 26.72 -13.91
N SER A 162 -4.81 25.42 -13.69
CA SER A 162 -6.10 24.77 -13.38
C SER A 162 -5.90 23.61 -12.41
N ALA A 163 -6.99 23.11 -11.83
CA ALA A 163 -6.93 21.92 -10.99
C ALA A 163 -8.21 21.07 -11.08
N LEU A 164 -8.07 19.76 -10.84
CA LEU A 164 -9.20 18.89 -10.54
C LEU A 164 -9.41 18.83 -9.02
N TRP A 165 -10.57 19.29 -8.56
CA TRP A 165 -11.02 19.12 -7.19
C TRP A 165 -11.81 17.82 -7.02
N SER A 166 -11.46 17.06 -5.99
CA SER A 166 -12.13 15.83 -5.58
C SER A 166 -12.50 15.91 -4.10
N PRO A 167 -13.76 16.23 -3.76
CA PRO A 167 -14.18 16.46 -2.37
C PRO A 167 -14.25 15.16 -1.55
N ASN A 168 -14.33 14.00 -2.20
CA ASN A 168 -14.47 12.70 -1.53
C ASN A 168 -13.15 12.00 -1.25
N THR A 169 -12.03 12.53 -1.74
CA THR A 169 -10.70 12.06 -1.31
C THR A 169 -10.49 12.43 0.16
N GLY A 170 -9.77 11.60 0.89
CA GLY A 170 -9.45 11.88 2.28
C GLY A 170 -8.22 11.15 2.75
N ILE A 171 -8.10 11.03 4.07
CA ILE A 171 -6.93 10.49 4.76
C ILE A 171 -7.38 9.58 5.90
N VAL A 172 -6.55 8.59 6.23
CA VAL A 172 -6.81 7.55 7.24
C VAL A 172 -5.50 6.97 7.74
N ASP A 173 -5.51 6.47 8.98
CA ASP A 173 -4.47 5.57 9.47
C ASP A 173 -4.78 4.10 9.07
N PHE A 174 -4.26 3.66 7.93
CA PHE A 174 -4.44 2.28 7.46
C PHE A 174 -3.83 1.23 8.39
N ALA A 175 -2.80 1.56 9.17
CA ALA A 175 -2.23 0.64 10.15
C ALA A 175 -3.18 0.49 11.35
N ALA A 176 -3.84 1.56 11.79
CA ALA A 176 -4.90 1.49 12.80
C ALA A 176 -6.09 0.64 12.32
N VAL A 177 -6.50 0.81 11.05
CA VAL A 177 -7.55 -0.01 10.41
C VAL A 177 -7.18 -1.50 10.42
N ALA A 178 -5.97 -1.84 9.96
CA ALA A 178 -5.49 -3.21 9.94
C ALA A 178 -5.40 -3.82 11.35
N ARG A 179 -4.83 -3.10 12.32
CA ARG A 179 -4.80 -3.53 13.73
C ARG A 179 -6.20 -3.75 14.30
N HIS A 180 -7.17 -2.91 13.94
CA HIS A 180 -8.57 -3.11 14.36
C HIS A 180 -9.15 -4.38 13.75
N MET A 181 -8.98 -4.62 12.44
CA MET A 181 -9.46 -5.85 11.79
C MET A 181 -8.86 -7.12 12.43
N ALA A 182 -7.56 -7.08 12.79
CA ALA A 182 -6.91 -8.17 13.49
C ALA A 182 -7.55 -8.44 14.87
N LYS A 183 -7.86 -7.39 15.63
CA LYS A 183 -8.57 -7.50 16.92
C LYS A 183 -9.98 -8.07 16.74
N GLU A 184 -10.73 -7.60 15.75
CA GLU A 184 -12.08 -8.09 15.42
C GLU A 184 -12.06 -9.60 15.11
N LEU A 185 -11.13 -10.05 14.28
CA LEU A 185 -10.96 -11.46 13.94
C LEU A 185 -10.72 -12.33 15.17
N LEU A 186 -9.81 -11.90 16.06
CA LEU A 186 -9.45 -12.67 17.25
C LEU A 186 -10.53 -12.65 18.33
N ALA A 187 -11.30 -11.56 18.43
CA ALA A 187 -12.41 -11.43 19.37
C ALA A 187 -13.51 -12.49 19.14
N THR A 188 -13.57 -13.08 17.94
CA THR A 188 -14.49 -14.21 17.65
C THR A 188 -14.14 -15.49 18.42
N GLY A 189 -12.90 -15.63 18.88
CA GLY A 189 -12.36 -16.85 19.50
C GLY A 189 -12.14 -18.04 18.56
N ARG A 190 -12.54 -17.94 17.28
CA ARG A 190 -12.45 -19.01 16.27
C ARG A 190 -11.26 -18.88 15.32
N HIS A 191 -10.70 -17.69 15.20
CA HIS A 191 -9.63 -17.38 14.26
C HIS A 191 -8.28 -17.26 14.98
N ASP A 192 -7.21 -17.45 14.23
CA ASP A 192 -5.84 -17.33 14.73
C ASP A 192 -5.03 -16.34 13.87
N ILE A 193 -4.05 -15.68 14.49
CA ILE A 193 -3.07 -14.83 13.80
C ILE A 193 -1.68 -15.24 14.29
N ARG A 194 -0.89 -15.86 13.41
CA ARG A 194 0.46 -16.34 13.72
C ARG A 194 1.51 -15.41 13.14
N LEU A 195 2.04 -14.58 14.02
CA LEU A 195 3.16 -13.68 13.74
C LEU A 195 4.49 -14.44 13.73
N ARG A 196 5.55 -13.80 13.20
CA ARG A 196 6.90 -14.39 13.08
C ARG A 196 6.90 -15.70 12.29
N PHE A 197 6.02 -15.83 11.30
CA PHE A 197 5.87 -16.99 10.43
C PHE A 197 6.16 -16.57 8.99
N GLN A 198 7.42 -16.70 8.57
CA GLN A 198 7.80 -16.51 7.17
C GLN A 198 7.59 -17.80 6.40
N VAL A 199 6.66 -17.77 5.44
CA VAL A 199 6.39 -18.93 4.59
C VAL A 199 7.59 -19.24 3.69
N THR A 200 8.01 -20.49 3.72
CA THR A 200 9.11 -21.01 2.92
C THR A 200 8.68 -22.04 1.89
N ASP A 201 7.58 -22.76 2.13
CA ASP A 201 7.13 -23.85 1.27
C ASP A 201 5.63 -24.18 1.46
N PHE A 202 5.03 -24.83 0.47
CA PHE A 202 3.66 -25.34 0.50
C PHE A 202 3.64 -26.80 0.05
N LYS A 203 3.01 -27.67 0.83
CA LYS A 203 2.88 -29.09 0.48
C LYS A 203 1.42 -29.50 0.51
N VAL A 204 0.94 -30.07 -0.59
CA VAL A 204 -0.41 -30.63 -0.66
C VAL A 204 -0.34 -32.10 -0.27
N ASP A 205 -1.16 -32.49 0.70
CA ASP A 205 -1.44 -33.89 0.97
C ASP A 205 -2.40 -34.41 -0.10
N ALA A 206 -1.92 -35.30 -0.97
CA ALA A 206 -2.71 -35.84 -2.08
C ALA A 206 -3.92 -36.67 -1.63
N ALA A 207 -3.92 -37.23 -0.42
CA ALA A 207 -5.04 -38.03 0.07
C ALA A 207 -6.17 -37.18 0.66
N THR A 208 -5.82 -36.04 1.29
CA THR A 208 -6.79 -35.19 1.99
C THR A 208 -7.08 -33.87 1.29
N ASN A 209 -6.29 -33.53 0.26
CA ASN A 209 -6.24 -32.23 -0.39
C ASN A 209 -6.03 -31.05 0.59
N VAL A 210 -5.40 -31.32 1.74
CA VAL A 210 -5.04 -30.31 2.72
C VAL A 210 -3.66 -29.75 2.38
N VAL A 211 -3.53 -28.43 2.41
CA VAL A 211 -2.26 -27.74 2.23
C VAL A 211 -1.58 -27.56 3.58
N GLU A 212 -0.38 -28.08 3.71
CA GLU A 212 0.55 -27.74 4.77
C GLU A 212 1.40 -26.55 4.33
N VAL A 213 1.22 -25.41 5.01
CA VAL A 213 2.06 -24.22 4.87
C VAL A 213 3.21 -24.31 5.86
N ILE A 214 4.42 -24.28 5.33
CA ILE A 214 5.66 -24.45 6.08
C ILE A 214 6.37 -23.11 6.15
N GLY A 215 6.90 -22.78 7.32
CA GLY A 215 7.65 -21.56 7.51
C GLY A 215 8.69 -21.62 8.61
N VAL A 216 9.35 -20.49 8.81
CA VAL A 216 10.38 -20.28 9.83
C VAL A 216 10.15 -18.96 10.54
N GLU A 217 10.82 -18.76 11.67
CA GLU A 217 10.95 -17.43 12.26
C GLU A 217 12.07 -16.66 11.56
N PRO A 218 11.80 -15.47 10.99
CA PRO A 218 12.83 -14.65 10.36
C PRO A 218 14.05 -14.43 11.26
N GLY A 219 15.24 -14.58 10.68
CA GLY A 219 16.51 -14.33 11.38
C GLY A 219 16.87 -15.36 12.46
N GLN A 220 16.10 -16.45 12.62
CA GLN A 220 16.37 -17.48 13.62
C GLN A 220 16.54 -18.86 12.97
N LYS A 221 17.41 -19.68 13.56
CA LYS A 221 17.53 -21.12 13.25
C LYS A 221 16.52 -21.96 14.04
N GLY A 222 15.39 -21.36 14.41
CA GLY A 222 14.34 -22.00 15.20
C GLY A 222 13.70 -23.18 14.47
N PRO A 223 12.83 -23.95 15.14
CA PRO A 223 12.15 -25.07 14.52
C PRO A 223 11.29 -24.60 13.35
N THR A 224 11.14 -25.48 12.36
CA THR A 224 10.16 -25.29 11.29
C THR A 224 8.76 -25.14 11.88
N LYS A 225 8.04 -24.10 11.45
CA LYS A 225 6.65 -23.84 11.81
C LYS A 225 5.73 -24.43 10.72
N ARG A 226 4.57 -24.93 11.14
CA ARG A 226 3.59 -25.58 10.25
C ARG A 226 2.17 -25.12 10.57
N VAL A 227 1.39 -24.87 9.53
CA VAL A 227 -0.05 -24.59 9.59
C VAL A 227 -0.72 -25.41 8.50
N ARG A 228 -1.83 -26.08 8.80
CA ARG A 228 -2.60 -26.83 7.82
C ARG A 228 -3.89 -26.10 7.50
N GLY A 229 -4.21 -26.02 6.21
CA GLY A 229 -5.41 -25.37 5.70
C GLY A 229 -6.06 -26.19 4.59
N ARG A 230 -7.39 -26.22 4.53
CA ARG A 230 -8.10 -26.78 3.35
C ARG A 230 -7.87 -25.92 2.12
N ASN A 231 -7.90 -24.60 2.31
CA ASN A 231 -7.67 -23.61 1.25
C ASN A 231 -6.63 -22.59 1.70
N VAL A 232 -5.90 -22.00 0.75
CA VAL A 232 -4.89 -20.98 0.99
C VAL A 232 -5.15 -19.75 0.13
N ILE A 233 -5.10 -18.57 0.73
CA ILE A 233 -5.15 -17.30 0.02
C ILE A 233 -3.90 -16.50 0.36
N THR A 234 -3.12 -16.08 -0.63
CA THR A 234 -1.89 -15.31 -0.36
C THR A 234 -2.05 -13.83 -0.72
N CYS A 235 -1.76 -12.96 0.24
CA CYS A 235 -1.75 -11.51 0.13
C CYS A 235 -0.38 -10.96 0.54
N ALA A 236 0.69 -11.51 -0.06
CA ALA A 236 2.06 -11.34 0.42
C ALA A 236 2.78 -10.04 -0.03
N GLY A 237 2.06 -9.09 -0.63
CA GLY A 237 2.55 -7.74 -0.96
C GLY A 237 3.90 -7.74 -1.71
N LEU A 238 4.93 -7.21 -1.07
CA LEU A 238 6.31 -7.12 -1.57
C LEU A 238 6.89 -8.47 -2.04
N HIS A 239 6.39 -9.58 -1.49
CA HIS A 239 6.84 -10.96 -1.80
C HIS A 239 5.80 -11.78 -2.55
N ALA A 240 4.80 -11.13 -3.15
CA ALA A 240 3.67 -11.81 -3.81
C ALA A 240 4.12 -12.82 -4.88
N ASP A 241 5.14 -12.50 -5.68
CA ASP A 241 5.67 -13.39 -6.70
C ASP A 241 6.42 -14.60 -6.13
N THR A 242 7.27 -14.39 -5.12
CA THR A 242 8.04 -15.45 -4.46
C THR A 242 7.13 -16.42 -3.70
N VAL A 243 6.15 -15.90 -2.96
CA VAL A 243 5.20 -16.73 -2.22
C VAL A 243 4.31 -17.51 -3.17
N ALA A 244 3.84 -16.87 -4.24
CA ALA A 244 3.01 -17.55 -5.22
C ALA A 244 3.76 -18.65 -5.99
N SER A 245 5.01 -18.42 -6.40
CA SER A 245 5.85 -19.45 -7.02
C SER A 245 6.02 -20.69 -6.14
N ARG A 246 6.22 -20.50 -4.83
CA ARG A 246 6.26 -21.60 -3.85
C ARG A 246 4.90 -22.28 -3.67
N GLY A 247 3.83 -21.52 -3.83
CA GLY A 247 2.44 -21.96 -3.72
C GLY A 247 1.83 -22.48 -5.02
N GLY A 248 2.65 -22.98 -5.95
CA GLY A 248 2.21 -23.57 -7.22
C GLY A 248 1.74 -22.58 -8.29
N GLY A 249 1.94 -21.29 -8.07
CA GLY A 249 1.75 -20.23 -9.06
C GLY A 249 2.90 -20.14 -10.07
N ARG A 250 2.68 -19.39 -11.15
CA ARG A 250 3.65 -19.17 -12.22
C ARG A 250 4.82 -18.31 -11.74
N ALA A 251 5.98 -18.50 -12.36
CA ALA A 251 7.18 -17.71 -12.09
C ALA A 251 7.00 -16.21 -12.44
N ASN A 252 6.17 -15.90 -13.44
CA ASN A 252 5.81 -14.54 -13.84
C ASN A 252 4.32 -14.26 -13.53
N PRO A 253 3.93 -13.00 -13.28
CA PRO A 253 4.80 -11.81 -13.26
C PRO A 253 5.67 -11.73 -11.99
N LYS A 254 6.87 -11.17 -12.15
CA LYS A 254 7.72 -10.73 -11.03
C LYS A 254 7.38 -9.31 -10.62
N VAL A 255 7.53 -9.02 -9.33
CA VAL A 255 7.34 -7.67 -8.80
C VAL A 255 8.66 -6.90 -8.80
N VAL A 256 8.60 -5.60 -9.04
CA VAL A 256 9.76 -4.69 -9.00
C VAL A 256 9.53 -3.65 -7.91
N PRO A 257 10.43 -3.51 -6.93
CA PRO A 257 10.26 -2.59 -5.84
C PRO A 257 10.71 -1.16 -6.22
N PHE A 258 9.94 -0.18 -5.78
CA PHE A 258 10.22 1.25 -5.87
C PHE A 258 10.15 1.85 -4.47
N ARG A 259 11.18 2.61 -4.11
CA ARG A 259 11.27 3.31 -2.84
C ARG A 259 10.81 4.75 -3.03
N GLY A 260 10.05 5.24 -2.06
CA GLY A 260 9.58 6.61 -2.02
C GLY A 260 9.86 7.25 -0.68
N SER A 261 10.77 8.22 -0.67
CA SER A 261 11.12 9.01 0.52
C SER A 261 10.11 10.11 0.77
N TYR A 262 9.71 10.28 2.03
CA TYR A 262 8.83 11.35 2.50
C TYR A 262 9.57 12.27 3.46
N TRP A 263 9.29 13.56 3.29
CA TRP A 263 9.57 14.61 4.27
C TRP A 263 8.28 14.95 5.02
N GLN A 264 8.40 15.62 6.16
CA GLN A 264 7.27 16.14 6.93
C GLN A 264 7.49 17.61 7.23
N LEU A 265 6.43 18.42 7.10
CA LEU A 265 6.48 19.80 7.54
C LEU A 265 6.62 19.85 9.06
N LYS A 266 7.51 20.73 9.54
CA LYS A 266 7.61 21.02 10.97
C LYS A 266 6.28 21.55 11.51
N SER A 267 6.06 21.37 12.80
CA SER A 267 4.79 21.64 13.47
C SER A 267 4.22 23.05 13.27
N GLU A 268 5.09 24.06 13.17
CA GLU A 268 4.75 25.46 12.95
C GLU A 268 4.24 25.76 11.52
N TYR A 269 4.42 24.82 10.58
CA TYR A 269 3.96 24.92 9.19
C TYR A 269 2.84 23.91 8.85
N LYS A 270 2.27 23.23 9.86
CA LYS A 270 1.25 22.17 9.66
C LYS A 270 -0.06 22.65 9.01
N ASP A 271 -0.30 23.95 9.00
CA ASP A 271 -1.52 24.57 8.44
C ASP A 271 -1.30 25.14 7.03
N MET A 272 -0.18 24.79 6.37
CA MET A 272 0.17 25.28 5.03
C MET A 272 -0.86 24.88 3.96
N VAL A 273 -1.46 23.70 4.09
CA VAL A 273 -2.58 23.23 3.25
C VAL A 273 -3.56 22.43 4.10
N THR A 274 -4.83 22.43 3.70
CA THR A 274 -5.89 21.70 4.43
C THR A 274 -6.33 20.41 3.74
N CYS A 275 -6.12 20.32 2.43
CA CYS A 275 -6.44 19.16 1.60
C CYS A 275 -5.19 18.48 1.02
N ASN A 276 -5.41 17.35 0.33
CA ASN A 276 -4.34 16.70 -0.44
C ASN A 276 -4.01 17.53 -1.70
N VAL A 277 -2.77 17.97 -1.89
CA VAL A 277 -2.36 18.75 -3.08
C VAL A 277 -1.34 17.96 -3.89
N TYR A 278 -1.75 17.56 -5.09
CA TYR A 278 -0.98 16.67 -5.98
C TYR A 278 -0.70 17.38 -7.31
N PRO A 279 0.41 17.07 -7.99
CA PRO A 279 0.57 17.46 -9.38
C PRO A 279 -0.28 16.57 -10.30
N VAL A 280 -0.58 17.05 -11.50
CA VAL A 280 -1.01 16.18 -12.60
C VAL A 280 0.04 15.11 -12.91
N PRO A 281 -0.34 13.95 -13.51
CA PRO A 281 0.62 12.93 -13.91
C PRO A 281 1.74 13.48 -14.80
N SER A 282 2.98 13.07 -14.52
CA SER A 282 4.17 13.43 -15.30
C SER A 282 4.37 12.57 -16.57
N GLY A 283 3.54 11.55 -16.78
CA GLY A 283 3.67 10.56 -17.86
C GLY A 283 4.27 9.23 -17.40
N GLY A 284 4.53 8.28 -18.32
CA GLY A 284 5.24 7.02 -18.02
C GLY A 284 4.43 5.89 -17.37
N GLY A 285 3.22 6.15 -16.85
CA GLY A 285 2.33 5.10 -16.35
C GLY A 285 2.58 4.64 -14.90
N ILE A 286 3.52 5.25 -14.19
CA ILE A 286 3.61 5.17 -12.73
C ILE A 286 3.26 6.56 -12.18
N PRO A 287 2.19 6.71 -11.38
CA PRO A 287 1.82 8.00 -10.82
C PRO A 287 2.83 8.41 -9.76
N VAL A 288 3.87 9.11 -10.19
CA VAL A 288 4.96 9.64 -9.37
C VAL A 288 4.89 11.17 -9.37
N GLY A 289 5.09 11.78 -8.20
CA GLY A 289 5.08 13.22 -8.05
C GLY A 289 5.08 13.63 -6.58
N VAL A 290 5.92 14.61 -6.27
CA VAL A 290 6.00 15.21 -4.94
C VAL A 290 4.69 15.93 -4.64
N HIS A 291 3.98 15.46 -3.61
CA HIS A 291 2.68 15.98 -3.22
C HIS A 291 2.62 16.29 -1.74
N PHE A 292 1.63 17.08 -1.34
CA PHE A 292 1.35 17.45 0.04
C PHE A 292 0.13 16.68 0.53
N THR A 293 0.30 15.91 1.61
CA THR A 293 -0.77 15.09 2.17
C THR A 293 -0.89 15.40 3.66
N PRO A 294 -2.05 15.91 4.14
CA PRO A 294 -2.32 15.97 5.56
C PRO A 294 -2.35 14.54 6.13
N THR A 295 -1.89 14.32 7.36
CA THR A 295 -1.85 12.99 7.99
C THR A 295 -2.64 12.97 9.29
N VAL A 296 -3.27 11.82 9.56
CA VAL A 296 -3.93 11.48 10.84
C VAL A 296 -3.32 10.22 11.48
N ASN A 297 -2.12 9.85 11.03
CA ASN A 297 -1.43 8.65 11.49
C ASN A 297 -1.05 8.76 12.97
N GLU A 298 -1.37 7.73 13.75
CA GLU A 298 -1.16 7.74 15.21
C GLU A 298 0.32 7.75 15.59
N GLN A 299 1.20 7.17 14.76
CA GLN A 299 2.64 7.08 15.03
C GLN A 299 3.37 8.37 14.67
N ARG A 300 2.99 9.00 13.55
CA ARG A 300 3.63 10.23 13.02
C ARG A 300 2.97 11.52 13.51
N GLY A 301 1.78 11.42 14.09
CA GLY A 301 0.97 12.55 14.51
C GLY A 301 0.27 13.26 13.35
N GLU A 302 -0.53 14.27 13.72
CA GLU A 302 -1.13 15.17 12.74
C GLU A 302 -0.08 16.14 12.18
N GLY A 303 -0.14 16.37 10.87
CA GLY A 303 0.81 17.22 10.15
C GLY A 303 0.62 17.10 8.64
N ILE A 304 1.62 17.51 7.87
CA ILE A 304 1.63 17.39 6.41
C ILE A 304 2.91 16.68 6.01
N ILE A 305 2.76 15.58 5.26
CA ILE A 305 3.88 14.91 4.61
C ILE A 305 4.05 15.43 3.18
N VAL A 306 5.29 15.53 2.75
CA VAL A 306 5.70 15.98 1.42
C VAL A 306 6.44 14.83 0.74
N GLY A 307 5.93 14.37 -0.39
CA GLY A 307 6.47 13.22 -1.12
C GLY A 307 5.39 12.35 -1.73
N PRO A 308 5.67 11.10 -2.09
CA PRO A 308 7.00 10.54 -2.14
C PRO A 308 7.74 10.96 -3.41
N GLY A 309 9.07 10.86 -3.39
CA GLY A 309 9.84 10.60 -4.62
C GLY A 309 9.58 9.16 -5.08
N ALA A 310 10.08 8.74 -6.23
CA ALA A 310 9.88 7.34 -6.64
C ALA A 310 11.07 6.81 -7.44
N CYS A 311 12.05 6.24 -6.74
CA CYS A 311 13.18 5.58 -7.37
C CYS A 311 13.05 4.06 -7.28
N ILE A 312 13.82 3.34 -8.10
CA ILE A 312 13.99 1.89 -7.92
C ILE A 312 14.56 1.59 -6.53
N ALA A 313 14.12 0.51 -5.90
CA ALA A 313 14.74 -0.04 -4.70
C ALA A 313 15.59 -1.28 -5.06
N PHE A 314 16.67 -1.52 -4.33
CA PHE A 314 17.56 -2.69 -4.54
C PHE A 314 17.27 -3.86 -3.59
N ASP A 315 16.22 -3.73 -2.79
CA ASP A 315 15.68 -4.74 -1.89
C ASP A 315 14.15 -4.55 -1.85
N ARG A 316 13.40 -5.67 -1.86
CA ARG A 316 11.94 -5.65 -1.71
C ARG A 316 11.51 -4.98 -0.39
N GLU A 317 12.36 -5.00 0.63
CA GLU A 317 12.16 -4.36 1.93
C GLU A 317 13.16 -3.23 2.20
N GLY A 318 13.74 -2.66 1.14
CA GLY A 318 14.75 -1.61 1.23
C GLY A 318 14.17 -0.24 1.56
N TYR A 319 13.93 0.03 2.83
CA TYR A 319 13.43 1.32 3.30
C TYR A 319 14.53 2.40 3.32
N ASN A 320 15.80 2.01 3.40
CA ASN A 320 16.94 2.90 3.22
C ASN A 320 17.48 2.77 1.78
N PHE A 321 18.13 3.83 1.30
CA PHE A 321 18.68 3.86 -0.06
C PHE A 321 19.74 2.77 -0.30
N PHE A 322 20.54 2.46 0.72
CA PHE A 322 21.65 1.51 0.61
C PHE A 322 21.27 0.05 0.96
N ASP A 323 19.99 -0.20 1.27
CA ASP A 323 19.51 -1.56 1.49
C ASP A 323 19.59 -2.34 0.18
N LEU A 324 20.26 -3.50 0.23
CA LEU A 324 20.62 -4.25 -0.96
C LEU A 324 20.45 -5.75 -0.74
N SER A 325 19.70 -6.37 -1.65
CA SER A 325 19.47 -7.81 -1.70
C SER A 325 19.99 -8.35 -3.04
N LEU A 326 21.04 -9.18 -3.00
CA LEU A 326 21.60 -9.79 -4.22
C LEU A 326 20.55 -10.61 -4.98
N ARG A 327 19.62 -11.23 -4.24
CA ARG A 327 18.52 -12.00 -4.82
C ARG A 327 17.53 -11.09 -5.56
N ASP A 328 17.14 -9.97 -4.95
CA ASP A 328 16.18 -9.06 -5.57
C ASP A 328 16.81 -8.30 -6.74
N LEU A 329 18.10 -7.97 -6.65
CA LEU A 329 18.87 -7.44 -7.78
C LEU A 329 18.88 -8.41 -8.96
N PHE A 330 19.08 -9.71 -8.72
CA PHE A 330 19.00 -10.71 -9.79
C PHE A 330 17.59 -10.77 -10.40
N ASP A 331 16.53 -10.70 -9.59
CA ASP A 331 15.15 -10.65 -10.07
C ASP A 331 14.86 -9.40 -10.92
N ILE A 332 15.35 -8.23 -10.51
CA ILE A 332 15.20 -6.96 -11.23
C ILE A 332 15.97 -6.99 -12.56
N THR A 333 17.25 -7.39 -12.51
CA THR A 333 18.12 -7.41 -13.70
C THR A 333 17.66 -8.41 -14.77
N THR A 334 16.96 -9.47 -14.37
CA THR A 334 16.36 -10.45 -15.31
C THR A 334 14.94 -10.07 -15.77
N ASN A 335 14.39 -8.95 -15.30
CA ASN A 335 13.04 -8.52 -15.66
C ASN A 335 13.03 -7.69 -16.95
N ILE A 336 12.72 -8.34 -18.08
CA ILE A 336 12.69 -7.72 -19.41
C ILE A 336 11.65 -6.59 -19.51
N GLY A 337 10.47 -6.75 -18.89
CA GLY A 337 9.42 -5.74 -18.89
C GLY A 337 9.88 -4.45 -18.19
N PHE A 338 10.55 -4.59 -17.05
CA PHE A 338 11.14 -3.47 -16.33
C PHE A 338 12.21 -2.75 -17.15
N TRP A 339 13.13 -3.47 -17.81
CA TRP A 339 14.16 -2.83 -18.63
C TRP A 339 13.57 -2.08 -19.83
N ARG A 340 12.53 -2.62 -20.46
CA ARG A 340 11.78 -1.91 -21.51
C ARG A 340 11.19 -0.61 -20.98
N PHE A 341 10.54 -0.65 -19.81
CA PHE A 341 10.05 0.55 -19.13
C PHE A 341 11.16 1.57 -18.86
N ALA A 342 12.25 1.14 -18.22
CA ALA A 342 13.34 2.00 -17.79
C ALA A 342 14.05 2.68 -18.97
N ILE A 343 14.30 1.94 -20.06
CA ILE A 343 14.94 2.48 -21.27
C ILE A 343 14.02 3.47 -21.97
N SER A 344 12.72 3.16 -22.10
CA SER A 344 11.74 4.07 -22.70
C SER A 344 11.48 5.33 -21.86
N ASN A 345 11.83 5.32 -20.57
CA ASN A 345 11.61 6.41 -19.63
C ASN A 345 12.91 6.80 -18.90
N LEU A 346 14.03 6.87 -19.63
CA LEU A 346 15.35 7.07 -19.03
C LEU A 346 15.47 8.40 -18.25
N SER A 347 14.94 9.49 -18.82
CA SER A 347 14.93 10.81 -18.18
C SER A 347 14.14 10.81 -16.87
N LEU A 348 12.98 10.14 -16.84
CA LEU A 348 12.17 9.95 -15.64
C LEU A 348 12.94 9.14 -14.59
N SER A 349 13.50 7.99 -14.99
CA SER A 349 14.19 7.07 -14.09
C SER A 349 15.42 7.70 -13.42
N LEU A 350 16.26 8.40 -14.20
CA LEU A 350 17.43 9.11 -13.66
C LEU A 350 17.03 10.34 -12.85
N GLY A 351 15.99 11.06 -13.28
CA GLY A 351 15.47 12.23 -12.58
C GLY A 351 14.95 11.88 -11.18
N GLU A 352 14.19 10.79 -11.05
CA GLU A 352 13.70 10.31 -9.75
C GLU A 352 14.83 9.85 -8.83
N MET A 353 15.83 9.12 -9.35
CA MET A 353 16.99 8.72 -8.55
C MET A 353 17.80 9.93 -8.05
N TYR A 354 17.96 10.96 -8.89
CA TYR A 354 18.61 12.20 -8.49
C TYR A 354 17.80 12.95 -7.41
N ARG A 355 16.48 13.06 -7.55
CA ARG A 355 15.60 13.73 -6.57
C ARG A 355 15.60 13.02 -5.23
N ASP A 356 15.63 11.70 -5.24
CA ASP A 356 15.62 10.89 -4.02
C ASP A 356 16.94 11.04 -3.22
N LEU A 357 18.08 11.23 -3.91
CA LEU A 357 19.38 11.51 -3.28
C LEU A 357 19.62 13.00 -2.96
N ASN A 358 18.86 13.90 -3.55
CA ASN A 358 19.09 15.34 -3.46
C ASN A 358 17.86 16.08 -2.93
N LYS A 359 17.87 16.43 -1.64
CA LYS A 359 16.81 17.20 -0.97
C LYS A 359 16.43 18.47 -1.75
N ARG A 360 17.39 19.23 -2.27
CA ARG A 360 17.10 20.48 -3.00
C ARG A 360 16.32 20.20 -4.28
N ALA A 361 16.71 19.16 -5.02
CA ALA A 361 16.03 18.76 -6.24
C ALA A 361 14.60 18.28 -5.97
N PHE A 362 14.40 17.51 -4.89
CA PHE A 362 13.08 17.12 -4.40
C PHE A 362 12.21 18.35 -4.05
N MET A 363 12.76 19.28 -3.27
CA MET A 363 12.03 20.48 -2.85
C MET A 363 11.72 21.43 -4.02
N ASN A 364 12.53 21.43 -5.09
CA ASN A 364 12.21 22.16 -6.31
C ASN A 364 10.96 21.64 -7.01
N GLU A 365 10.67 20.34 -6.94
CA GLU A 365 9.39 19.79 -7.43
C GLU A 365 8.23 20.21 -6.52
N ALA A 366 8.41 20.17 -5.19
CA ALA A 366 7.40 20.64 -4.24
C ALA A 366 7.01 22.12 -4.48
N ARG A 367 8.00 22.97 -4.82
CA ARG A 367 7.82 24.40 -5.12
C ARG A 367 6.96 24.68 -6.35
N LYS A 368 6.80 23.72 -7.25
CA LYS A 368 5.89 23.87 -8.41
C LYS A 368 4.42 23.94 -8.00
N LEU A 369 4.08 23.42 -6.81
CA LEU A 369 2.75 23.48 -6.24
C LEU A 369 2.63 24.58 -5.18
N ILE A 370 3.63 24.69 -4.31
CA ILE A 370 3.67 25.67 -3.22
C ILE A 370 4.99 26.46 -3.28
N PRO A 371 5.05 27.61 -3.99
CA PRO A 371 6.31 28.32 -4.22
C PRO A 371 7.00 28.84 -2.96
N THR A 372 6.24 29.06 -1.87
CA THR A 372 6.76 29.59 -0.61
C THR A 372 7.46 28.55 0.26
N ILE A 373 7.44 27.26 -0.11
CA ILE A 373 8.08 26.23 0.69
C ILE A 373 9.60 26.29 0.61
N THR A 374 10.25 26.23 1.78
CA THR A 374 11.70 26.24 1.91
C THR A 374 12.22 24.92 2.48
N ASP A 375 13.51 24.63 2.29
CA ASP A 375 14.12 23.37 2.71
C ASP A 375 14.15 23.21 4.25
N ASP A 376 14.14 24.33 4.98
CA ASP A 376 14.16 24.40 6.45
C ASP A 376 12.78 24.19 7.08
N MET A 377 11.69 24.25 6.29
CA MET A 377 10.33 23.95 6.75
C MET A 377 10.06 22.46 6.91
N VAL A 378 10.92 21.60 6.34
CA VAL A 378 10.75 20.15 6.33
C VAL A 378 11.84 19.41 7.10
N GLU A 379 11.44 18.31 7.72
CA GLU A 379 12.30 17.29 8.34
C GLU A 379 12.09 15.93 7.70
N GLU A 380 13.08 15.05 7.82
CA GLU A 380 12.99 13.69 7.28
C GLU A 380 11.89 12.92 8.04
N SER A 381 11.08 12.14 7.32
CA SER A 381 9.96 11.41 7.91
C SER A 381 10.16 9.91 7.79
N PHE A 382 9.72 9.30 6.69
CA PHE A 382 9.83 7.86 6.47
C PHE A 382 9.99 7.54 4.99
N ALA A 383 10.30 6.29 4.67
CA ALA A 383 10.23 5.78 3.32
C ALA A 383 9.11 4.74 3.19
N GLY A 384 8.45 4.74 2.05
CA GLY A 384 7.61 3.65 1.58
C GLY A 384 8.34 2.80 0.55
N VAL A 385 8.04 1.50 0.51
CA VAL A 385 8.40 0.63 -0.61
C VAL A 385 7.11 0.12 -1.23
N MET A 386 6.96 0.35 -2.53
CA MET A 386 5.86 -0.13 -3.34
C MET A 386 6.38 -1.12 -4.37
N VAL A 387 5.52 -2.00 -4.85
CA VAL A 387 5.87 -2.94 -5.91
C VAL A 387 5.01 -2.70 -7.14
N GLN A 388 5.62 -2.80 -8.29
CA GLN A 388 4.96 -2.71 -9.59
C GLN A 388 5.26 -3.95 -10.42
N VAL A 389 4.26 -4.41 -11.16
CA VAL A 389 4.43 -5.42 -12.22
C VAL A 389 4.53 -4.68 -13.56
N PHE A 390 5.51 -5.08 -14.37
CA PHE A 390 5.65 -4.63 -15.75
C PHE A 390 5.32 -5.76 -16.70
N GLU A 391 4.46 -5.47 -17.65
CA GLU A 391 4.11 -6.36 -18.75
C GLU A 391 5.29 -6.53 -19.71
N SER A 392 5.20 -7.53 -20.58
CA SER A 392 6.26 -7.80 -21.56
C SER A 392 6.52 -6.61 -22.49
N ASP A 393 5.53 -5.76 -22.77
CA ASP A 393 5.69 -4.55 -23.59
C ASP A 393 6.31 -3.36 -22.84
N GLY A 394 6.66 -3.52 -21.56
CA GLY A 394 7.24 -2.49 -20.72
C GLY A 394 6.23 -1.52 -20.11
N LYS A 395 4.93 -1.80 -20.20
CA LYS A 395 3.91 -1.01 -19.49
C LYS A 395 3.72 -1.55 -18.08
N ALA A 396 3.52 -0.64 -17.13
CA ALA A 396 3.07 -1.01 -15.79
C ALA A 396 1.66 -1.64 -15.87
N SER A 397 1.42 -2.72 -15.12
CA SER A 397 0.08 -3.30 -14.98
C SER A 397 -0.91 -2.23 -14.54
N LYS A 398 -2.03 -2.17 -15.24
CA LYS A 398 -3.12 -1.21 -15.00
C LYS A 398 -4.19 -1.73 -14.05
N ASP A 399 -4.12 -3.00 -13.67
CA ASP A 399 -5.13 -3.66 -12.83
C ASP A 399 -4.48 -4.57 -11.77
N PHE A 400 -5.29 -5.04 -10.83
CA PHE A 400 -4.91 -6.07 -9.89
C PHE A 400 -4.71 -7.42 -10.60
N ILE A 401 -3.75 -8.20 -10.11
CA ILE A 401 -3.44 -9.51 -10.69
C ILE A 401 -3.78 -10.58 -9.65
N PHE A 402 -4.67 -11.49 -10.03
CA PHE A 402 -5.07 -12.65 -9.24
C PHE A 402 -4.70 -13.92 -10.00
N GLU A 403 -4.11 -14.90 -9.32
CA GLU A 403 -3.79 -16.20 -9.88
C GLU A 403 -4.61 -17.27 -9.16
N ARG A 404 -5.53 -17.89 -9.90
CA ARG A 404 -6.59 -18.77 -9.40
C ARG A 404 -6.22 -20.24 -9.58
N ASN A 405 -6.84 -21.11 -8.79
CA ASN A 405 -6.77 -22.56 -8.94
C ASN A 405 -5.33 -23.14 -8.92
N CYS A 406 -4.44 -22.54 -8.13
CA CYS A 406 -3.08 -23.04 -7.91
C CYS A 406 -3.10 -24.24 -6.95
N LEU A 407 -2.02 -25.04 -6.94
CA LEU A 407 -1.88 -26.24 -6.12
C LEU A 407 -3.13 -27.14 -6.14
N SER A 408 -3.48 -27.66 -7.31
CA SER A 408 -4.65 -28.54 -7.46
C SER A 408 -5.98 -27.91 -7.02
N GLY A 409 -6.11 -26.59 -7.20
CA GLY A 409 -7.35 -25.86 -6.91
C GLY A 409 -7.48 -25.34 -5.48
N THR A 410 -6.52 -25.58 -4.60
CA THR A 410 -6.63 -25.18 -3.17
C THR A 410 -6.09 -23.78 -2.88
N THR A 411 -5.47 -23.12 -3.86
CA THR A 411 -4.74 -21.87 -3.62
C THR A 411 -5.13 -20.75 -4.57
N LEU A 412 -5.32 -19.55 -4.00
CA LEU A 412 -5.56 -18.29 -4.71
C LEU A 412 -4.48 -17.27 -4.32
N HIS A 413 -3.79 -16.70 -5.30
CA HIS A 413 -2.77 -15.67 -5.06
C HIS A 413 -3.23 -14.28 -5.51
N VAL A 414 -3.15 -13.31 -4.60
CA VAL A 414 -3.12 -11.89 -4.96
C VAL A 414 -1.68 -11.57 -5.37
N ARG A 415 -1.41 -11.57 -6.68
CA ARG A 415 -0.07 -11.42 -7.28
C ARG A 415 0.39 -9.98 -7.35
N SER A 416 -0.53 -9.05 -7.52
CA SER A 416 -0.22 -7.62 -7.58
C SER A 416 -1.42 -6.79 -7.14
N ALA A 417 -1.21 -5.95 -6.13
CA ALA A 417 -2.18 -5.00 -5.64
C ALA A 417 -1.45 -3.68 -5.27
N PRO A 418 -1.03 -2.87 -6.27
CA PRO A 418 -0.39 -1.58 -6.02
C PRO A 418 -1.42 -0.54 -5.52
N SER A 419 -1.01 0.71 -5.34
CA SER A 419 -1.95 1.79 -5.02
C SER A 419 -3.11 1.81 -6.04
N PRO A 420 -4.38 1.78 -5.60
CA PRO A 420 -4.91 2.19 -4.30
C PRO A 420 -5.28 1.04 -3.35
N ALA A 421 -4.56 -0.10 -3.35
CA ALA A 421 -4.96 -1.29 -2.61
C ALA A 421 -5.32 -1.09 -1.12
N CYS A 422 -4.73 -0.12 -0.42
CA CYS A 422 -5.13 0.21 0.95
C CYS A 422 -6.55 0.79 1.01
N THR A 423 -6.87 1.78 0.17
CA THR A 423 -8.25 2.28 -0.01
C THR A 423 -9.19 1.17 -0.44
N SER A 424 -8.77 0.37 -1.42
CA SER A 424 -9.57 -0.70 -2.01
C SER A 424 -9.64 -1.97 -1.17
N SER A 425 -8.99 -2.03 0.00
CA SER A 425 -8.72 -3.30 0.70
C SER A 425 -9.96 -4.14 0.99
N MET A 426 -11.04 -3.51 1.46
CA MET A 426 -12.31 -4.20 1.70
C MET A 426 -13.03 -4.61 0.41
N ALA A 427 -12.97 -3.80 -0.65
CA ALA A 427 -13.56 -4.16 -1.94
C ALA A 427 -12.74 -5.25 -2.67
N ILE A 428 -11.42 -5.27 -2.49
CA ILE A 428 -10.56 -6.38 -2.92
C ILE A 428 -10.94 -7.65 -2.13
N ALA A 429 -11.19 -7.53 -0.83
CA ALA A 429 -11.64 -8.66 -0.02
C ALA A 429 -13.00 -9.21 -0.48
N GLU A 430 -13.95 -8.35 -0.85
CA GLU A 430 -15.21 -8.78 -1.49
C GLU A 430 -14.92 -9.60 -2.76
N TYR A 431 -14.09 -9.08 -3.68
CA TYR A 431 -13.70 -9.75 -4.91
C TYR A 431 -12.97 -11.09 -4.67
N VAL A 432 -12.04 -11.12 -3.71
CA VAL A 432 -11.28 -12.32 -3.33
C VAL A 432 -12.19 -13.36 -2.71
N ALA A 433 -13.14 -12.97 -1.86
CA ALA A 433 -14.11 -13.88 -1.27
C ALA A 433 -15.06 -14.47 -2.32
N ASP A 434 -15.50 -13.68 -3.30
CA ASP A 434 -16.31 -14.17 -4.44
C ASP A 434 -15.51 -15.17 -5.28
N THR A 435 -14.24 -14.86 -5.56
CA THR A 435 -13.32 -15.71 -6.32
C THR A 435 -13.05 -17.02 -5.58
N ALA A 436 -12.78 -16.94 -4.28
CA ALA A 436 -12.54 -18.09 -3.42
C ALA A 436 -13.78 -18.98 -3.29
N ALA A 437 -14.98 -18.39 -3.23
CA ALA A 437 -16.22 -19.17 -3.19
C ALA A 437 -16.40 -20.01 -4.46
N GLN A 438 -16.06 -19.45 -5.63
CA GLN A 438 -16.08 -20.17 -6.90
C GLN A 438 -14.99 -21.24 -6.98
N ASP A 439 -13.75 -20.90 -6.65
CA ASP A 439 -12.60 -21.80 -6.80
C ASP A 439 -12.63 -22.95 -5.79
N PHE A 440 -13.06 -22.70 -4.55
CA PHE A 440 -13.03 -23.67 -3.45
C PHE A 440 -14.39 -24.33 -3.17
N GLY A 441 -15.45 -23.94 -3.89
CA GLY A 441 -16.80 -24.49 -3.74
C GLY A 441 -17.42 -24.24 -2.37
N TRP A 442 -17.40 -22.97 -1.91
CA TRP A 442 -17.94 -22.58 -0.60
C TRP A 442 -19.45 -22.38 -0.56
#